data_AF-A0A4P8JJ42-F1
#
_entry.id   AF-A0A4P8JJ42-F1
#
_cell.length_a   1.000
_cell.length_b   1.000
_cell.length_c   1.000
_cell.angle_alpha   90.00
_cell.angle_beta   90.00
_cell.angle_gamma   90.00
#
_symmetry.space_group_name_H-M   'P 1'
#
loop_
_entity.id
_entity.type
_entity.pdbx_description
1 polymer ?
#
loop_
_entity_poly.entity_id
_entity_poly.type
_entity_poly.pdbx_seq_one_letter_code
_entity_poly.pdbx_strand_id
1 'polypeptide(L)'
;MATELMARAQIMSTSMAMPTGALKTSTSGLVRAVGLRSSVSSQGLFLKSRSASTSTARRSVTRSVLEAPRVEQSATEAGALNPAEVLIQKLGAMGAPNDTELHKMSDLADRLFLWDDVPKLATKQTFTVYELNEFDRDSPAFLELSRQSVNKIDPETGAHIKALGDQVPFTNKLYDPTLTMRLGITTGICLHMKNYPGRGAPELQQLQFFTPDHYETIMSWYFGDMGHICGMGPFINFQDTLMGITGGSGFFAEARGVVRLHPITPFKFMYTFTISGIPELPKFLLNPLVPPHFGVESHPDALQCKNALPNYTD
;
A
#
# COMPACT_ATOMS: atom_id res chain seq x y z
N MET A 1 -11.87 -17.55 -17.24
CA MET A 1 -11.00 -16.41 -16.86
C MET A 1 -10.31 -16.57 -15.50
N ALA A 2 -10.74 -17.47 -14.60
CA ALA A 2 -10.00 -17.77 -13.36
C ALA A 2 -8.75 -18.67 -13.56
N THR A 3 -8.63 -19.32 -14.71
CA THR A 3 -7.54 -20.26 -15.04
C THR A 3 -6.28 -19.57 -15.58
N GLU A 4 -6.38 -18.34 -16.09
CA GLU A 4 -5.26 -17.66 -16.75
C GLU A 4 -4.37 -16.88 -15.76
N LEU A 5 -4.93 -16.48 -14.61
CA LEU A 5 -4.18 -15.95 -13.45
C LEU A 5 -3.31 -17.01 -12.76
N MET A 6 -3.59 -18.30 -12.94
CA MET A 6 -2.84 -19.39 -12.28
C MET A 6 -1.49 -19.68 -12.94
N ALA A 7 -1.35 -19.43 -14.25
CA ALA A 7 -0.14 -19.82 -14.98
C ALA A 7 1.05 -18.88 -14.73
N ARG A 8 0.82 -17.61 -14.34
CA ARG A 8 1.88 -16.61 -14.17
C ARG A 8 2.50 -16.59 -12.77
N ALA A 9 1.73 -16.93 -11.73
CA ALA A 9 2.25 -16.96 -10.36
C ALA A 9 3.19 -18.14 -10.08
N GLN A 10 3.11 -19.22 -10.86
CA GLN A 10 3.90 -20.44 -10.64
C GLN A 10 5.36 -20.33 -11.09
N ILE A 11 5.74 -19.26 -11.81
CA ILE A 11 7.09 -19.10 -12.38
C ILE A 11 8.08 -18.48 -11.39
N MET A 12 7.61 -17.83 -10.31
CA MET A 12 8.49 -17.13 -9.35
C MET A 12 9.12 -18.00 -8.25
N SER A 13 8.92 -19.33 -8.27
CA SER A 13 9.53 -20.25 -7.30
C SER A 13 10.36 -21.34 -7.98
N THR A 14 11.45 -20.96 -8.66
CA THR A 14 12.53 -21.90 -8.99
C THR A 14 13.84 -21.38 -8.41
N SER A 15 14.10 -21.77 -7.16
CA SER A 15 15.39 -21.61 -6.48
C SER A 15 16.47 -22.39 -7.22
N MET A 16 17.57 -21.70 -7.55
CA MET A 16 18.80 -22.28 -8.08
C MET A 16 19.37 -23.34 -7.13
N ALA A 17 19.56 -24.57 -7.64
CA ALA A 17 20.34 -25.60 -6.98
C ALA A 17 21.84 -25.35 -7.23
N MET A 18 22.62 -25.23 -6.16
CA MET A 18 24.09 -25.30 -6.21
C MET A 18 24.58 -26.63 -5.63
N PRO A 19 25.70 -27.19 -6.12
CA PRO A 19 26.06 -28.59 -5.91
C PRO A 19 26.70 -28.86 -4.54
N THR A 20 26.43 -30.07 -4.04
CA THR A 20 26.91 -30.62 -2.78
C THR A 20 28.41 -30.95 -2.82
N GLY A 21 29.19 -30.21 -2.03
CA GLY A 21 30.58 -30.55 -1.70
C GLY A 21 30.65 -31.23 -0.32
N ALA A 22 31.11 -32.48 -0.30
CA ALA A 22 31.27 -33.30 0.89
C ALA A 22 32.28 -32.70 1.89
N LEU A 23 31.92 -32.63 3.18
CA LEU A 23 32.90 -32.51 4.26
C LEU A 23 32.73 -33.63 5.29
N LYS A 24 33.88 -34.23 5.59
CA LYS A 24 34.08 -35.43 6.41
C LYS A 24 33.81 -35.19 7.89
N THR A 25 33.33 -36.24 8.52
CA THR A 25 33.19 -36.43 9.96
C THR A 25 34.53 -36.37 10.69
N SER A 26 34.53 -35.78 11.89
CA SER A 26 35.58 -35.96 12.90
C SER A 26 34.92 -36.05 14.27
N THR A 27 35.07 -37.21 14.90
CA THR A 27 34.60 -37.59 16.23
C THR A 27 35.64 -37.28 17.30
N SER A 28 35.22 -36.58 18.35
CA SER A 28 35.77 -36.65 19.72
C SER A 28 34.74 -35.96 20.62
N GLY A 29 34.23 -36.47 21.73
CA GLY A 29 34.80 -37.40 22.69
C GLY A 29 34.70 -36.76 24.07
N LEU A 30 33.59 -37.05 24.78
CA LEU A 30 33.38 -37.11 26.24
C LEU A 30 33.85 -35.96 27.16
N VAL A 31 32.95 -35.50 28.06
CA VAL A 31 33.07 -35.65 29.54
C VAL A 31 31.75 -35.21 30.23
N ARG A 32 31.28 -36.09 31.14
CA ARG A 32 30.22 -35.96 32.18
C ARG A 32 30.59 -34.85 33.20
N ALA A 33 29.72 -34.22 34.00
CA ALA A 33 28.71 -34.79 34.89
C ALA A 33 27.95 -33.68 35.68
N VAL A 34 26.76 -34.05 36.18
CA VAL A 34 26.09 -33.62 37.45
C VAL A 34 25.67 -32.13 37.53
N GLY A 35 24.42 -31.72 37.80
CA GLY A 35 23.25 -32.35 38.40
C GLY A 35 22.75 -31.45 39.52
N LEU A 36 21.45 -31.10 39.57
CA LEU A 36 20.67 -30.88 40.80
C LEU A 36 19.20 -30.57 40.50
N ARG A 37 18.36 -31.06 41.39
CA ARG A 37 16.90 -31.17 41.37
C ARG A 37 16.21 -29.95 42.01
N SER A 38 14.88 -30.02 41.98
CA SER A 38 13.86 -29.47 42.91
C SER A 38 13.21 -28.16 42.44
N SER A 39 11.91 -27.90 42.61
CA SER A 39 10.78 -28.68 43.13
C SER A 39 9.47 -27.92 42.86
N VAL A 40 8.39 -28.68 42.92
CA VAL A 40 6.96 -28.32 42.94
C VAL A 40 6.61 -27.18 43.91
N SER A 41 5.64 -26.33 43.54
CA SER A 41 4.67 -25.75 44.47
C SER A 41 3.41 -25.28 43.75
N SER A 42 2.28 -25.88 44.13
CA SER A 42 0.91 -25.53 43.80
C SER A 42 0.29 -24.74 44.94
N GLN A 43 -0.58 -23.77 44.61
CA GLN A 43 -1.73 -23.23 45.38
C GLN A 43 -2.28 -22.05 44.54
N GLY A 44 -3.55 -21.93 44.14
CA GLY A 44 -4.78 -22.47 44.71
C GLY A 44 -5.39 -21.44 45.66
N LEU A 45 -6.09 -20.42 45.14
CA LEU A 45 -6.99 -19.59 45.93
C LEU A 45 -8.21 -19.15 45.11
N PHE A 46 -9.31 -19.84 45.40
CA PHE A 46 -10.69 -19.48 45.10
C PHE A 46 -11.10 -18.29 45.95
N LEU A 47 -11.76 -17.29 45.36
CA LEU A 47 -12.76 -16.48 46.07
C LEU A 47 -13.90 -16.12 45.11
N LYS A 48 -15.07 -16.66 45.45
CA LYS A 48 -16.39 -16.32 44.90
C LYS A 48 -16.79 -14.92 45.37
N SER A 49 -17.32 -14.10 44.48
CA SER A 49 -18.34 -13.11 44.84
C SER A 49 -19.45 -13.11 43.80
N ARG A 50 -20.66 -13.46 44.24
CA ARG A 50 -21.93 -13.25 43.55
C ARG A 50 -22.29 -11.76 43.61
N SER A 51 -22.78 -11.20 42.51
CA SER A 51 -24.07 -10.48 42.50
C SER A 51 -24.50 -10.00 41.11
N ALA A 52 -25.82 -10.02 40.94
CA ALA A 52 -26.65 -9.18 40.08
C ALA A 52 -26.56 -9.32 38.56
N SER A 53 -27.50 -10.12 38.05
CA SER A 53 -28.10 -9.99 36.72
C SER A 53 -28.70 -8.60 36.49
N THR A 54 -28.33 -7.95 35.39
CA THR A 54 -29.22 -7.02 34.71
C THR A 54 -28.96 -7.14 33.22
N SER A 55 -29.97 -7.60 32.50
CA SER A 55 -29.99 -7.71 31.05
C SER A 55 -30.02 -6.30 30.46
N THR A 56 -29.04 -5.99 29.62
CA THR A 56 -29.15 -4.84 28.71
C THR A 56 -28.61 -5.29 27.37
N ALA A 57 -29.54 -5.50 26.45
CA ALA A 57 -29.28 -5.86 25.07
C ALA A 57 -28.36 -4.80 24.43
N ARG A 58 -27.10 -5.17 24.20
CA ARG A 58 -26.20 -4.38 23.34
C ARG A 58 -26.62 -4.60 21.90
N ARG A 59 -27.38 -3.64 21.39
CA ARG A 59 -27.72 -3.47 19.98
C ARG A 59 -26.42 -3.29 19.21
N SER A 60 -26.08 -4.29 18.39
CA SER A 60 -25.06 -4.19 17.34
C SER A 60 -25.45 -3.02 16.43
N VAL A 61 -24.58 -2.01 16.34
CA VAL A 61 -24.65 -0.97 15.32
C VAL A 61 -23.48 -1.18 14.39
N THR A 62 -23.65 -2.11 13.45
CA THR A 62 -22.88 -2.12 12.20
C THR A 62 -23.38 -0.94 11.37
N ARG A 63 -22.64 0.18 11.41
CA ARG A 63 -22.84 1.27 10.46
C ARG A 63 -21.69 1.22 9.46
N SER A 64 -21.89 0.55 8.33
CA SER A 64 -21.06 0.77 7.14
C SER A 64 -21.41 2.15 6.60
N VAL A 65 -20.54 3.13 6.80
CA VAL A 65 -20.68 4.46 6.17
C VAL A 65 -19.72 4.51 5.00
N LEU A 66 -20.12 3.87 3.89
CA LEU A 66 -19.66 4.21 2.55
C LEU A 66 -20.50 5.40 2.09
N GLU A 67 -20.27 6.58 2.68
CA GLU A 67 -20.85 7.82 2.18
C GLU A 67 -19.70 8.80 1.98
N ALA A 68 -19.41 9.09 0.71
CA ALA A 68 -18.43 10.09 0.34
C ALA A 68 -18.90 11.47 0.87
N PRO A 69 -18.01 12.29 1.44
CA PRO A 69 -18.39 13.63 1.87
C PRO A 69 -18.81 14.48 0.67
N ARG A 70 -20.01 15.05 0.75
CA ARG A 70 -20.55 15.99 -0.23
C ARG A 70 -19.81 17.33 -0.07
N VAL A 71 -18.97 17.67 -1.04
CA VAL A 71 -18.30 18.97 -1.11
C VAL A 71 -19.31 20.01 -1.61
N GLU A 72 -19.54 21.06 -0.82
CA GLU A 72 -20.24 22.26 -1.28
C GLU A 72 -19.32 23.00 -2.25
N GLN A 73 -19.65 22.95 -3.54
CA GLN A 73 -18.97 23.74 -4.57
C GLN A 73 -19.48 25.19 -4.50
N SER A 74 -18.61 26.11 -4.11
CA SER A 74 -18.82 27.53 -4.39
C SER A 74 -18.69 27.76 -5.89
N ALA A 75 -19.79 28.21 -6.52
CA ALA A 75 -19.85 28.50 -7.95
C ALA A 75 -18.78 29.53 -8.36
N THR A 76 -17.69 29.04 -8.93
CA THR A 76 -16.70 29.81 -9.69
C THR A 76 -16.85 29.43 -11.16
N GLU A 77 -16.70 30.42 -12.05
CA GLU A 77 -17.03 30.38 -13.48
C GLU A 77 -16.71 29.03 -14.16
N ALA A 78 -17.76 28.36 -14.65
CA ALA A 78 -17.68 27.08 -15.34
C ALA A 78 -16.98 27.24 -16.69
N GLY A 79 -15.64 27.23 -16.70
CA GLY A 79 -14.87 27.23 -17.95
C GLY A 79 -13.39 27.55 -17.80
N ALA A 80 -13.00 28.31 -16.77
CA ALA A 80 -11.59 28.61 -16.54
C ALA A 80 -10.85 27.38 -15.98
N LEU A 81 -9.64 27.16 -16.48
CA LEU A 81 -8.69 26.22 -15.88
C LEU A 81 -8.10 26.88 -14.63
N ASN A 82 -7.97 26.12 -13.55
CA ASN A 82 -7.23 26.63 -12.39
C ASN A 82 -5.72 26.67 -12.69
N PRO A 83 -4.91 27.43 -11.92
CA PRO A 83 -3.48 27.57 -12.19
C PRO A 83 -2.72 26.23 -12.28
N ALA A 84 -3.13 25.22 -11.52
CA ALA A 84 -2.53 23.89 -11.59
C ALA A 84 -2.83 23.20 -12.92
N GLU A 85 -4.07 23.26 -13.40
CA GLU A 85 -4.46 22.72 -14.69
C GLU A 85 -3.72 23.39 -15.86
N VAL A 86 -3.53 24.71 -15.79
CA VAL A 86 -2.73 25.46 -16.79
C VAL A 86 -1.29 24.94 -16.83
N LEU A 87 -0.67 24.74 -15.67
CA LEU A 87 0.69 24.23 -15.59
C LEU A 87 0.80 22.78 -16.09
N ILE A 88 -0.17 21.92 -15.80
CA ILE A 88 -0.22 20.54 -16.31
C ILE A 88 -0.28 20.52 -17.84
N GLN A 89 -1.10 21.38 -18.45
CA GLN A 89 -1.16 21.49 -19.91
C GLN A 89 0.17 21.97 -20.49
N LYS A 90 0.82 22.95 -19.85
CA LYS A 90 2.14 23.43 -20.25
C LYS A 90 3.19 22.32 -20.16
N LEU A 91 3.21 21.53 -19.08
CA LEU A 91 4.11 20.40 -18.89
C LEU A 91 3.90 19.32 -19.96
N GLY A 92 2.64 19.02 -20.30
CA GLY A 92 2.30 18.13 -21.41
C GLY A 92 2.85 18.63 -22.76
N ALA A 93 2.73 19.93 -23.04
CA ALA A 93 3.24 20.53 -24.26
C ALA A 93 4.78 20.56 -24.35
N MET A 94 5.48 20.56 -23.21
CA MET A 94 6.94 20.45 -23.15
C MET A 94 7.47 19.06 -23.52
N GLY A 95 6.61 18.04 -23.54
CA GLY A 95 7.00 16.65 -23.80
C GLY A 95 7.84 16.03 -22.67
N ALA A 96 8.35 14.83 -22.94
CA ALA A 96 9.17 14.08 -22.00
C ALA A 96 10.57 14.68 -21.84
N PRO A 97 11.13 14.67 -20.61
CA PRO A 97 12.55 14.94 -20.39
C PRO A 97 13.39 14.01 -21.28
N ASN A 98 14.47 14.53 -21.87
CA ASN A 98 15.34 13.75 -22.73
C ASN A 98 16.48 13.16 -21.88
N ASP A 99 16.36 11.88 -21.53
CA ASP A 99 17.22 11.16 -20.56
C ASP A 99 18.68 10.91 -21.00
N THR A 100 19.06 11.37 -22.19
CA THR A 100 20.37 11.06 -22.79
C THR A 100 21.54 11.89 -22.25
N GLU A 101 21.30 12.96 -21.48
CA GLU A 101 22.36 13.88 -21.03
C GLU A 101 22.23 14.20 -19.52
N LEU A 102 23.23 13.79 -18.74
CA LEU A 102 23.31 13.97 -17.28
C LEU A 102 23.14 15.44 -16.81
N HIS A 103 23.43 16.40 -17.69
CA HIS A 103 23.26 17.83 -17.45
C HIS A 103 21.80 18.28 -17.28
N LYS A 104 20.81 17.42 -17.58
CA LYS A 104 19.38 17.73 -17.57
C LYS A 104 18.61 17.21 -16.35
N MET A 105 19.30 16.69 -15.32
CA MET A 105 18.67 16.64 -14.00
C MET A 105 18.21 18.04 -13.55
N SER A 106 18.81 19.12 -14.09
CA SER A 106 18.27 20.47 -13.95
C SER A 106 16.89 20.59 -14.57
N ASP A 107 16.64 20.10 -15.78
CA ASP A 107 15.35 20.26 -16.46
C ASP A 107 14.19 19.63 -15.66
N LEU A 108 14.41 18.46 -15.05
CA LEU A 108 13.40 17.81 -14.20
C LEU A 108 13.22 18.50 -12.85
N ALA A 109 14.32 18.98 -12.26
CA ALA A 109 14.25 19.82 -11.05
C ALA A 109 13.54 21.15 -11.33
N ASP A 110 13.85 21.80 -12.46
CA ASP A 110 13.27 23.06 -12.92
C ASP A 110 11.76 22.89 -13.14
N ARG A 111 11.32 21.76 -13.72
CA ARG A 111 9.89 21.41 -13.85
C ARG A 111 9.20 21.30 -12.48
N LEU A 112 9.85 20.72 -11.48
CA LEU A 112 9.30 20.64 -10.13
C LEU A 112 9.19 22.02 -9.47
N PHE A 113 10.16 22.92 -9.70
CA PHE A 113 10.13 24.30 -9.18
C PHE A 113 9.07 25.18 -9.83
N LEU A 114 8.54 24.82 -11.02
CA LEU A 114 7.41 25.55 -11.62
C LEU A 114 6.16 25.54 -10.73
N TRP A 115 6.06 24.58 -9.80
CA TRP A 115 4.96 24.48 -8.85
C TRP A 115 5.04 25.49 -7.70
N ASP A 116 6.21 26.08 -7.43
CA ASP A 116 6.38 27.02 -6.31
C ASP A 116 5.63 28.33 -6.53
N ASP A 117 5.44 28.72 -7.79
CA ASP A 117 4.68 29.92 -8.18
C ASP A 117 3.16 29.70 -8.13
N VAL A 118 2.70 28.46 -7.92
CA VAL A 118 1.27 28.13 -7.89
C VAL A 118 0.73 28.37 -6.46
N PRO A 119 -0.31 29.22 -6.27
CA PRO A 119 -0.82 29.54 -4.95
C PRO A 119 -1.30 28.31 -4.17
N LYS A 120 -0.77 28.14 -2.95
CA LYS A 120 -1.10 27.03 -2.05
C LYS A 120 -2.29 27.39 -1.17
N LEU A 121 -3.19 26.42 -0.95
CA LEU A 121 -4.37 26.60 -0.11
C LEU A 121 -4.12 26.04 1.30
N ALA A 122 -4.50 26.84 2.31
CA ALA A 122 -4.53 26.39 3.70
C ALA A 122 -5.70 25.42 3.98
N THR A 123 -6.77 25.51 3.18
CA THR A 123 -7.98 24.69 3.33
C THR A 123 -7.69 23.23 2.97
N LYS A 124 -8.29 22.31 3.72
CA LYS A 124 -8.22 20.88 3.43
C LYS A 124 -8.98 20.55 2.14
N GLN A 125 -8.35 19.76 1.29
CA GLN A 125 -8.89 19.23 0.06
C GLN A 125 -8.90 17.70 0.13
N THR A 126 -9.81 17.05 -0.60
CA THR A 126 -9.95 15.59 -0.61
C THR A 126 -10.01 15.07 -2.03
N PHE A 127 -9.24 14.02 -2.33
CA PHE A 127 -9.29 13.31 -3.60
C PHE A 127 -9.04 11.81 -3.39
N THR A 128 -9.42 11.00 -4.38
CA THR A 128 -9.28 9.54 -4.33
C THR A 128 -8.55 9.02 -5.55
N VAL A 129 -7.75 7.97 -5.37
CA VAL A 129 -7.02 7.27 -6.43
C VAL A 129 -7.10 5.77 -6.22
N TYR A 130 -6.87 5.03 -7.30
CA TYR A 130 -6.78 3.57 -7.30
C TYR A 130 -5.34 3.12 -7.48
N GLU A 131 -4.92 2.13 -6.70
CA GLU A 131 -3.67 1.39 -6.91
C GLU A 131 -4.01 -0.03 -7.34
N LEU A 132 -3.48 -0.44 -8.48
CA LEU A 132 -3.70 -1.76 -9.05
C LEU A 132 -2.35 -2.44 -9.32
N ASN A 133 -2.19 -3.65 -8.79
CA ASN A 133 -1.13 -4.54 -9.22
C ASN A 133 -1.62 -5.33 -10.45
N GLU A 134 -0.99 -5.08 -11.58
CA GLU A 134 -1.29 -5.71 -12.87
C GLU A 134 -0.40 -6.92 -13.18
N PHE A 135 0.42 -7.33 -12.21
CA PHE A 135 1.32 -8.48 -12.29
C PHE A 135 2.37 -8.38 -13.42
N ASP A 136 2.82 -7.15 -13.72
CA ASP A 136 3.77 -6.84 -14.79
C ASP A 136 5.01 -6.06 -14.31
N ARG A 137 5.22 -5.97 -12.99
CA ARG A 137 6.34 -5.22 -12.36
C ARG A 137 7.20 -6.04 -11.39
N ASP A 138 7.08 -7.37 -11.43
CA ASP A 138 7.73 -8.28 -10.47
C ASP A 138 7.49 -7.88 -8.99
N SER A 139 6.30 -7.34 -8.73
CA SER A 139 5.88 -6.79 -7.44
C SER A 139 4.65 -7.55 -6.92
N PRO A 140 4.54 -7.76 -5.59
CA PRO A 140 5.55 -7.43 -4.58
C PRO A 140 6.67 -8.48 -4.53
N ALA A 141 7.82 -8.09 -3.96
CA ALA A 141 8.89 -9.03 -3.60
C ALA A 141 8.75 -9.40 -2.12
N PHE A 142 8.50 -10.67 -1.79
CA PHE A 142 8.45 -11.11 -0.39
C PHE A 142 9.85 -11.53 0.09
N LEU A 143 10.37 -10.83 1.09
CA LEU A 143 11.69 -11.09 1.68
C LEU A 143 11.53 -11.72 3.06
N GLU A 144 11.89 -13.00 3.14
CA GLU A 144 11.84 -13.85 4.34
C GLU A 144 13.00 -13.52 5.31
N LEU A 145 12.95 -12.32 5.89
CA LEU A 145 14.04 -11.76 6.69
C LEU A 145 13.88 -11.96 8.20
N SER A 146 12.75 -12.48 8.65
CA SER A 146 12.47 -12.79 10.07
C SER A 146 13.34 -13.94 10.60
N ARG A 147 14.65 -13.70 10.76
CA ARG A 147 15.65 -14.67 11.25
C ARG A 147 15.63 -14.87 12.76
N GLN A 148 14.49 -14.71 13.42
CA GLN A 148 14.38 -14.97 14.86
C GLN A 148 14.42 -16.49 15.13
N SER A 149 15.66 -17.03 15.09
CA SER A 149 16.16 -18.28 15.66
C SER A 149 15.56 -19.62 15.20
N VAL A 150 15.99 -20.13 14.04
CA VAL A 150 15.61 -21.41 13.37
C VAL A 150 14.33 -21.27 12.55
N ASN A 151 14.49 -21.26 11.22
CA ASN A 151 13.44 -21.12 10.21
C ASN A 151 12.10 -21.73 10.66
N LYS A 152 11.10 -20.88 10.90
CA LYS A 152 9.71 -21.30 11.07
C LYS A 152 9.18 -21.66 9.70
N ILE A 153 9.60 -22.82 9.24
CA ILE A 153 9.01 -23.48 8.10
C ILE A 153 7.81 -24.24 8.63
N ASP A 154 6.69 -24.15 7.93
CA ASP A 154 5.54 -24.99 8.18
C ASP A 154 5.96 -26.46 8.05
N PRO A 155 5.80 -27.27 9.11
CA PRO A 155 6.37 -28.61 9.17
C PRO A 155 5.72 -29.59 8.18
N GLU A 156 4.53 -29.27 7.67
CA GLU A 156 3.80 -30.12 6.72
C GLU A 156 4.14 -29.75 5.27
N THR A 157 4.21 -28.46 4.98
CA THR A 157 4.32 -27.94 3.62
C THR A 157 5.74 -27.53 3.23
N GLY A 158 6.62 -27.30 4.20
CA GLY A 158 7.94 -26.75 3.93
C GLY A 158 7.93 -25.24 3.62
N ALA A 159 6.78 -24.56 3.72
CA ALA A 159 6.64 -23.15 3.38
C ALA A 159 7.10 -22.22 4.52
N HIS A 160 7.59 -21.02 4.17
CA HIS A 160 7.93 -20.00 5.16
C HIS A 160 6.68 -19.49 5.91
N ILE A 161 6.76 -19.42 7.24
CA ILE A 161 5.73 -18.83 8.09
C ILE A 161 6.08 -17.36 8.30
N LYS A 162 5.22 -16.47 7.77
CA LYS A 162 5.37 -15.01 7.93
C LYS A 162 5.54 -14.60 9.39
N ALA A 163 6.54 -13.77 9.68
CA ALA A 163 6.80 -13.29 11.02
C ALA A 163 7.37 -11.87 11.04
N LEU A 164 7.39 -11.30 12.26
CA LEU A 164 7.93 -9.97 12.52
C LEU A 164 9.34 -9.84 11.94
N GLY A 165 9.51 -8.85 11.05
CA GLY A 165 10.79 -8.56 10.39
C GLY A 165 10.87 -9.03 8.94
N ASP A 166 9.91 -9.81 8.43
CA ASP A 166 9.77 -10.00 6.99
C ASP A 166 9.47 -8.67 6.31
N GLN A 167 9.98 -8.50 5.09
CA GLN A 167 9.87 -7.25 4.36
C GLN A 167 9.24 -7.50 3.00
N VAL A 168 8.45 -6.55 2.55
CA VAL A 168 7.75 -6.63 1.27
C VAL A 168 7.93 -5.31 0.51
N PRO A 169 9.04 -5.16 -0.23
CA PRO A 169 9.14 -4.11 -1.23
C PRO A 169 8.07 -4.28 -2.30
N PHE A 170 7.48 -3.18 -2.76
CA PHE A 170 6.44 -3.21 -3.77
C PHE A 170 6.45 -1.96 -4.65
N THR A 171 5.91 -2.12 -5.85
CA THR A 171 5.52 -1.05 -6.75
C THR A 171 4.30 -1.47 -7.57
N ASN A 172 3.26 -0.64 -7.61
CA ASN A 172 2.03 -0.91 -8.35
C ASN A 172 1.62 0.33 -9.16
N LYS A 173 0.69 0.18 -10.10
CA LYS A 173 0.24 1.29 -10.95
C LYS A 173 -0.83 2.11 -10.24
N LEU A 174 -0.83 3.43 -10.49
CA LEU A 174 -1.72 4.40 -9.88
C LEU A 174 -2.66 5.02 -10.94
N TYR A 175 -3.93 5.13 -10.59
CA TYR A 175 -5.02 5.56 -11.47
C TYR A 175 -5.91 6.61 -10.80
N ASP A 176 -6.58 7.42 -11.63
CA ASP A 176 -7.56 8.42 -11.20
C ASP A 176 -8.84 7.75 -10.64
N PRO A 177 -9.75 8.51 -10.01
CA PRO A 177 -10.94 7.94 -9.36
C PRO A 177 -11.93 7.31 -10.37
N THR A 178 -11.83 7.64 -11.65
CA THR A 178 -12.66 7.05 -12.72
C THR A 178 -12.02 5.83 -13.38
N LEU A 179 -10.76 5.51 -13.03
CA LEU A 179 -9.96 4.46 -13.65
C LEU A 179 -9.72 4.67 -15.16
N THR A 180 -9.90 5.88 -15.67
CA THR A 180 -9.77 6.21 -17.09
C THR A 180 -8.43 6.84 -17.44
N MET A 181 -7.63 7.26 -16.45
CA MET A 181 -6.33 7.90 -16.63
C MET A 181 -5.24 7.27 -15.76
N ARG A 182 -4.10 6.91 -16.37
CA ARG A 182 -2.88 6.48 -15.66
C ARG A 182 -2.19 7.70 -15.04
N LEU A 183 -2.00 7.68 -13.72
CA LEU A 183 -1.38 8.78 -12.99
C LEU A 183 0.12 8.57 -12.75
N GLY A 184 0.50 7.34 -12.41
CA GLY A 184 1.89 7.00 -12.11
C GLY A 184 2.02 5.66 -11.39
N ILE A 185 2.79 5.62 -10.31
CA ILE A 185 3.02 4.41 -9.50
C ILE A 185 2.95 4.69 -8.01
N THR A 186 2.73 3.63 -7.23
CA THR A 186 3.20 3.54 -5.85
C THR A 186 4.57 2.89 -5.83
N THR A 187 5.39 3.23 -4.84
CA THR A 187 6.56 2.44 -4.48
C THR A 187 6.83 2.58 -3.00
N GLY A 188 7.26 1.50 -2.37
CA GLY A 188 7.51 1.50 -0.94
C GLY A 188 7.92 0.14 -0.42
N ILE A 189 7.87 0.03 0.90
CA ILE A 189 8.17 -1.18 1.63
C ILE A 189 7.17 -1.36 2.76
N CYS A 190 6.68 -2.59 2.89
CA CYS A 190 5.89 -3.03 4.02
C CYS A 190 6.77 -3.90 4.94
N LEU A 191 6.75 -3.62 6.23
CA LEU A 191 7.41 -4.40 7.27
C LEU A 191 6.35 -5.27 7.95
N HIS A 192 6.46 -6.59 7.86
CA HIS A 192 5.48 -7.49 8.49
C HIS A 192 5.54 -7.32 10.00
N MET A 193 4.38 -7.03 10.61
CA MET A 193 4.26 -6.83 12.05
C MET A 193 3.64 -8.05 12.71
N LYS A 194 2.50 -8.50 12.18
CA LYS A 194 1.72 -9.59 12.79
C LYS A 194 0.70 -10.18 11.82
N ASN A 195 0.56 -11.50 11.87
CA ASN A 195 -0.54 -12.22 11.25
C ASN A 195 -1.76 -12.33 12.19
N TYR A 196 -2.96 -12.25 11.63
CA TYR A 196 -4.24 -12.38 12.34
C TYR A 196 -5.12 -13.47 11.71
N PRO A 197 -4.86 -14.75 11.98
CA PRO A 197 -5.62 -15.86 11.39
C PRO A 197 -7.13 -15.70 11.60
N GLY A 198 -7.92 -15.98 10.56
CA GLY A 198 -9.39 -15.93 10.60
C GLY A 198 -10.01 -14.52 10.57
N ARG A 199 -9.22 -13.46 10.33
CA ARG A 199 -9.73 -12.11 10.08
C ARG A 199 -10.03 -11.86 8.59
N GLY A 200 -10.72 -10.75 8.31
CA GLY A 200 -11.16 -10.34 6.98
C GLY A 200 -12.54 -10.85 6.59
N ALA A 201 -13.05 -10.32 5.48
CA ALA A 201 -14.34 -10.70 4.93
C ALA A 201 -14.28 -12.13 4.36
N PRO A 202 -15.39 -12.90 4.39
CA PRO A 202 -15.44 -14.27 3.86
C PRO A 202 -14.95 -14.38 2.41
N GLU A 203 -15.19 -13.36 1.59
CA GLU A 203 -14.78 -13.30 0.18
C GLU A 203 -13.26 -13.18 0.04
N LEU A 204 -12.59 -12.46 0.95
CA LEU A 204 -11.13 -12.37 0.98
C LEU A 204 -10.51 -13.70 1.43
N GLN A 205 -11.13 -14.38 2.40
CA GLN A 205 -10.65 -15.67 2.92
C GLN A 205 -10.68 -16.81 1.89
N GLN A 206 -11.47 -16.65 0.83
CA GLN A 206 -11.52 -17.61 -0.29
C GLN A 206 -10.36 -17.43 -1.28
N LEU A 207 -9.61 -16.32 -1.19
CA LEU A 207 -8.47 -16.06 -2.07
C LEU A 207 -7.25 -16.85 -1.57
N GLN A 208 -6.70 -17.71 -2.42
CA GLN A 208 -5.58 -18.60 -2.08
C GLN A 208 -4.34 -17.89 -1.51
N PHE A 209 -4.10 -16.66 -1.94
CA PHE A 209 -2.95 -15.83 -1.57
C PHE A 209 -3.25 -14.85 -0.42
N PHE A 210 -4.49 -14.80 0.08
CA PHE A 210 -4.85 -13.88 1.14
C PHE A 210 -4.50 -14.47 2.52
N THR A 211 -3.58 -13.78 3.19
CA THR A 211 -3.30 -13.97 4.61
C THR A 211 -3.65 -12.67 5.33
N PRO A 212 -4.47 -12.69 6.40
CA PRO A 212 -4.84 -11.46 7.10
C PRO A 212 -3.64 -10.96 7.90
N ASP A 213 -2.95 -9.97 7.36
CA ASP A 213 -1.67 -9.49 7.87
C ASP A 213 -1.74 -7.99 8.18
N HIS A 214 -0.97 -7.60 9.19
CA HIS A 214 -0.67 -6.23 9.53
C HIS A 214 0.79 -5.95 9.22
N TYR A 215 1.02 -4.88 8.48
CA TYR A 215 2.32 -4.33 8.15
C TYR A 215 2.43 -2.89 8.62
N GLU A 216 3.65 -2.44 8.89
CA GLU A 216 3.99 -1.03 8.92
C GLU A 216 4.55 -0.65 7.54
N THR A 217 4.02 0.40 6.93
CA THR A 217 4.34 0.75 5.54
C THR A 217 4.99 2.12 5.46
N ILE A 218 6.02 2.20 4.62
CA ILE A 218 6.64 3.46 4.18
C ILE A 218 6.53 3.46 2.66
N MET A 219 5.84 4.45 2.10
CA MET A 219 5.59 4.47 0.66
C MET A 219 5.45 5.89 0.10
N SER A 220 5.54 5.98 -1.21
CA SER A 220 5.30 7.18 -1.98
C SER A 220 4.32 6.92 -3.12
N TRP A 221 3.50 7.92 -3.45
CA TRP A 221 2.61 7.95 -4.61
C TRP A 221 3.17 8.97 -5.60
N TYR A 222 3.59 8.50 -6.78
CA TYR A 222 4.18 9.32 -7.83
C TYR A 222 3.12 9.70 -8.87
N PHE A 223 3.09 10.98 -9.24
CA PHE A 223 2.13 11.60 -10.15
C PHE A 223 2.88 12.31 -11.30
N GLY A 224 3.90 11.66 -11.87
CA GLY A 224 4.66 12.23 -12.99
C GLY A 224 5.21 13.63 -12.69
N ASP A 225 4.99 14.57 -13.61
CA ASP A 225 5.45 15.96 -13.46
C ASP A 225 4.78 16.73 -12.29
N MET A 226 3.69 16.22 -11.71
CA MET A 226 3.12 16.83 -10.51
C MET A 226 3.96 16.58 -9.25
N GLY A 227 4.92 15.65 -9.31
CA GLY A 227 5.73 15.25 -8.16
C GLY A 227 5.14 14.03 -7.45
N HIS A 228 5.33 13.95 -6.13
CA HIS A 228 4.91 12.80 -5.33
C HIS A 228 4.44 13.18 -3.93
N ILE A 229 3.67 12.30 -3.31
CA ILE A 229 3.32 12.33 -1.88
C ILE A 229 4.04 11.20 -1.17
N CYS A 230 4.59 11.45 0.02
CA CYS A 230 5.15 10.43 0.91
C CYS A 230 4.23 10.18 2.09
N GLY A 231 4.15 8.93 2.55
CA GLY A 231 3.37 8.56 3.73
C GLY A 231 3.94 7.38 4.48
N MET A 232 3.52 7.26 5.74
CA MET A 232 3.88 6.17 6.63
C MET A 232 2.71 5.81 7.55
N GLY A 233 2.54 4.53 7.84
CA GLY A 233 1.59 4.06 8.83
C GLY A 233 1.18 2.60 8.64
N PRO A 234 0.11 2.16 9.32
CA PRO A 234 -0.33 0.78 9.26
C PRO A 234 -0.95 0.44 7.91
N PHE A 235 -0.57 -0.70 7.36
CA PHE A 235 -1.26 -1.38 6.26
C PHE A 235 -1.85 -2.70 6.78
N ILE A 236 -3.17 -2.78 6.81
CA ILE A 236 -3.88 -4.00 7.19
C ILE A 236 -4.72 -4.42 5.99
N ASN A 237 -4.40 -5.56 5.39
CA ASN A 237 -4.99 -5.96 4.09
C ASN A 237 -6.45 -6.45 4.17
N PHE A 238 -7.12 -6.26 5.31
CA PHE A 238 -8.47 -6.75 5.58
C PHE A 238 -9.39 -5.74 6.28
N GLN A 239 -8.92 -4.52 6.50
CA GLN A 239 -9.72 -3.42 7.05
C GLN A 239 -9.09 -2.08 6.67
N ASP A 240 -9.90 -1.02 6.70
CA ASP A 240 -9.42 0.33 6.47
C ASP A 240 -8.36 0.75 7.49
N THR A 241 -7.39 1.51 7.01
CA THR A 241 -6.31 2.08 7.80
C THR A 241 -6.09 3.54 7.45
N LEU A 242 -5.45 4.28 8.36
CA LEU A 242 -5.07 5.68 8.17
C LEU A 242 -3.56 5.79 8.30
N MET A 243 -2.91 6.34 7.28
CA MET A 243 -1.48 6.66 7.28
C MET A 243 -1.29 8.17 7.34
N GLY A 244 -0.19 8.60 7.96
CA GLY A 244 0.20 10.01 8.00
C GLY A 244 0.91 10.41 6.71
N ILE A 245 0.57 11.58 6.17
CA ILE A 245 1.33 12.19 5.07
C ILE A 245 2.58 12.84 5.67
N THR A 246 3.75 12.42 5.23
CA THR A 246 5.05 12.89 5.75
C THR A 246 5.67 14.01 4.91
N GLY A 247 5.17 14.24 3.70
CA GLY A 247 5.60 15.32 2.82
C GLY A 247 5.30 15.02 1.35
N GLY A 248 5.94 15.76 0.46
CA GLY A 248 5.87 15.56 -0.98
C GLY A 248 6.81 16.49 -1.75
N SER A 249 6.65 16.54 -3.07
CA SER A 249 7.39 17.41 -3.98
C SER A 249 6.47 17.98 -5.07
N GLY A 250 6.94 18.99 -5.81
CA GLY A 250 6.18 19.63 -6.89
C GLY A 250 4.86 20.20 -6.38
N PHE A 251 3.74 19.82 -7.01
CA PHE A 251 2.38 20.17 -6.60
C PHE A 251 2.10 19.81 -5.13
N PHE A 252 2.81 18.81 -4.58
CA PHE A 252 2.65 18.30 -3.22
C PHE A 252 3.76 18.73 -2.24
N ALA A 253 4.60 19.72 -2.58
CA ALA A 253 5.78 20.09 -1.77
C ALA A 253 5.49 20.36 -0.28
N GLU A 254 4.37 21.01 0.02
CA GLU A 254 3.95 21.34 1.39
C GLU A 254 2.80 20.46 1.89
N ALA A 255 2.55 19.32 1.25
CA ALA A 255 1.51 18.37 1.60
C ALA A 255 1.55 17.97 3.08
N ARG A 256 0.45 18.16 3.80
CA ARG A 256 0.22 17.66 5.16
C ARG A 256 -1.17 17.06 5.25
N GLY A 257 -1.34 16.03 6.07
CA GLY A 257 -2.64 15.42 6.31
C GLY A 257 -2.57 13.91 6.53
N VAL A 258 -3.61 13.22 6.08
CA VAL A 258 -3.75 11.78 6.22
C VAL A 258 -4.21 11.16 4.91
N VAL A 259 -3.91 9.89 4.73
CA VAL A 259 -4.45 9.07 3.65
C VAL A 259 -5.16 7.86 4.25
N ARG A 260 -6.42 7.67 3.88
CA ARG A 260 -7.18 6.48 4.20
C ARG A 260 -6.93 5.44 3.13
N LEU A 261 -6.41 4.29 3.54
CA LEU A 261 -6.25 3.11 2.69
C LEU A 261 -7.45 2.20 2.90
N HIS A 262 -8.12 1.86 1.80
CA HIS A 262 -9.21 0.90 1.75
C HIS A 262 -8.78 -0.31 0.90
N PRO A 263 -8.55 -1.49 1.52
CA PRO A 263 -8.17 -2.69 0.78
C PRO A 263 -9.39 -3.29 0.08
N ILE A 264 -9.29 -3.47 -1.24
CA ILE A 264 -10.37 -4.08 -2.05
C ILE A 264 -10.07 -5.57 -2.22
N THR A 265 -8.84 -5.87 -2.65
CA THR A 265 -8.27 -7.22 -2.72
C THR A 265 -6.79 -7.12 -2.29
N PRO A 266 -6.05 -8.24 -2.16
CA PRO A 266 -4.61 -8.20 -1.89
C PRO A 266 -3.78 -7.45 -2.94
N PHE A 267 -4.36 -7.12 -4.09
CA PHE A 267 -3.70 -6.53 -5.25
C PHE A 267 -4.38 -5.26 -5.76
N LYS A 268 -5.45 -4.81 -5.08
CA LYS A 268 -6.24 -3.64 -5.48
C LYS A 268 -6.56 -2.82 -4.24
N PHE A 269 -6.20 -1.54 -4.27
CA PHE A 269 -6.38 -0.63 -3.16
C PHE A 269 -7.00 0.68 -3.64
N MET A 270 -7.76 1.32 -2.76
CA MET A 270 -8.24 2.68 -2.95
C MET A 270 -7.69 3.57 -1.85
N TYR A 271 -7.18 4.74 -2.23
CA TYR A 271 -6.65 5.73 -1.30
C TYR A 271 -7.50 6.98 -1.36
N THR A 272 -7.97 7.45 -0.21
CA THR A 272 -8.58 8.78 -0.08
C THR A 272 -7.63 9.68 0.70
N PHE A 273 -7.11 10.71 0.05
CA PHE A 273 -6.24 11.71 0.65
C PHE A 273 -7.10 12.83 1.24
N THR A 274 -6.80 13.24 2.45
CA THR A 274 -7.30 14.49 3.05
C THR A 274 -6.09 15.35 3.39
N ILE A 275 -5.83 16.35 2.55
CA ILE A 275 -4.56 17.05 2.43
C ILE A 275 -4.74 18.58 2.48
N SER A 276 -3.77 19.30 3.02
CA SER A 276 -3.68 20.77 2.99
C SER A 276 -2.26 21.20 2.61
N GLY A 277 -2.06 22.48 2.31
CA GLY A 277 -0.75 23.02 1.91
C GLY A 277 -0.41 22.75 0.45
N ILE A 278 -1.41 22.45 -0.37
CA ILE A 278 -1.26 22.22 -1.81
C ILE A 278 -2.10 23.23 -2.59
N PRO A 279 -1.79 23.48 -3.88
CA PRO A 279 -2.66 24.26 -4.73
C PRO A 279 -4.06 23.63 -4.89
N GLU A 280 -4.96 24.37 -5.51
CA GLU A 280 -6.29 23.84 -5.86
C GLU A 280 -6.16 22.56 -6.69
N LEU A 281 -6.92 21.52 -6.33
CA LEU A 281 -6.88 20.24 -7.02
C LEU A 281 -7.33 20.39 -8.48
N PRO A 282 -6.61 19.79 -9.45
CA PRO A 282 -7.08 19.72 -10.83
C PRO A 282 -8.32 18.84 -10.95
N LYS A 283 -9.21 19.15 -11.92
CA LYS A 283 -10.54 18.50 -12.03
C LYS A 283 -10.48 16.99 -12.17
N PHE A 284 -9.46 16.44 -12.82
CA PHE A 284 -9.35 14.99 -13.01
C PHE A 284 -9.24 14.21 -11.69
N LEU A 285 -8.71 14.82 -10.62
CA LEU A 285 -8.67 14.21 -9.27
C LEU A 285 -10.01 14.33 -8.53
N LEU A 286 -10.92 15.16 -9.02
CA LEU A 286 -12.24 15.44 -8.45
C LEU A 286 -13.37 14.75 -9.22
N ASN A 287 -13.03 13.96 -10.25
CA ASN A 287 -14.00 13.22 -11.02
C ASN A 287 -14.78 12.21 -10.13
N PRO A 288 -16.00 11.82 -10.54
CA PRO A 288 -16.81 10.88 -9.78
C PRO A 288 -16.08 9.53 -9.55
N LEU A 289 -16.05 9.10 -8.29
CA LEU A 289 -15.44 7.84 -7.89
C LEU A 289 -16.24 6.65 -8.46
N VAL A 290 -15.58 5.78 -9.22
CA VAL A 290 -16.09 4.43 -9.47
C VAL A 290 -16.12 3.67 -8.15
N PRO A 291 -17.24 3.07 -7.70
CA PRO A 291 -17.31 2.37 -6.43
C PRO A 291 -16.32 1.19 -6.37
N PRO A 292 -15.61 0.98 -5.24
CA PRO A 292 -14.67 -0.13 -5.12
C PRO A 292 -15.39 -1.48 -5.08
N HIS A 293 -14.91 -2.44 -5.87
CA HIS A 293 -15.38 -3.84 -5.86
C HIS A 293 -14.28 -4.80 -6.37
N PHE A 294 -14.39 -6.10 -6.11
CA PHE A 294 -13.33 -7.08 -6.42
C PHE A 294 -12.93 -7.13 -7.91
N GLY A 295 -13.92 -6.96 -8.79
CA GLY A 295 -13.77 -6.96 -10.24
C GLY A 295 -13.40 -5.60 -10.84
N VAL A 296 -13.05 -4.60 -10.03
CA VAL A 296 -12.71 -3.26 -10.54
C VAL A 296 -11.42 -3.32 -11.35
N GLU A 297 -11.39 -2.70 -12.53
CA GLU A 297 -10.26 -2.72 -13.46
C GLU A 297 -10.06 -1.34 -14.11
N SER A 298 -8.84 -1.05 -14.55
CA SER A 298 -8.55 0.16 -15.33
C SER A 298 -9.23 0.12 -16.70
N HIS A 299 -9.68 1.27 -17.18
CA HIS A 299 -10.13 1.42 -18.56
C HIS A 299 -9.01 1.05 -19.55
N PRO A 300 -9.32 0.42 -20.71
CA PRO A 300 -8.30 0.02 -21.68
C PRO A 300 -7.36 1.13 -22.14
N ASP A 301 -7.85 2.36 -22.27
CA ASP A 301 -7.01 3.51 -22.65
C ASP A 301 -6.04 3.94 -21.55
N ALA A 302 -6.41 3.78 -20.28
CA ALA A 302 -5.50 4.01 -19.15
C ALA A 302 -4.43 2.91 -19.10
N LEU A 303 -4.86 1.66 -19.25
CA LEU A 303 -4.00 0.48 -19.26
C LEU A 303 -2.95 0.55 -20.38
N GLN A 304 -3.35 0.98 -21.58
CA GLN A 304 -2.47 1.18 -22.73
C GLN A 304 -1.72 2.52 -22.70
N CYS A 305 -1.86 3.29 -21.61
CA CYS A 305 -1.24 4.59 -21.41
C CYS A 305 -1.55 5.61 -22.54
N LYS A 306 -2.71 5.46 -23.20
CA LYS A 306 -3.25 6.43 -24.17
C LYS A 306 -3.84 7.65 -23.48
N ASN A 307 -4.40 7.44 -22.29
CA ASN A 307 -4.82 8.51 -21.39
C ASN A 307 -3.99 8.44 -20.11
N ALA A 308 -3.00 9.31 -20.02
CA ALA A 308 -2.06 9.34 -18.92
C ALA A 308 -1.68 10.79 -18.57
N LEU A 309 -1.28 10.98 -17.31
CA LEU A 309 -0.74 12.24 -16.84
C LEU A 309 0.57 12.57 -17.59
N PRO A 310 0.89 13.86 -17.85
CA PRO A 310 2.16 14.24 -18.45
C PRO A 310 3.34 13.63 -17.70
N ASN A 311 4.19 12.92 -18.44
CA ASN A 311 5.35 12.21 -17.91
C ASN A 311 5.01 11.38 -16.68
N TYR A 312 3.87 10.66 -16.73
CA TYR A 312 3.48 9.73 -15.69
C TYR A 312 4.65 8.81 -15.34
N THR A 313 4.81 8.55 -14.05
CA THR A 313 5.87 7.66 -13.57
C THR A 313 5.50 6.22 -13.92
N ASP A 314 6.43 5.52 -14.57
CA ASP A 314 6.32 4.09 -14.86
C ASP A 314 7.44 3.32 -14.16
#